data_AF-A0AAW4MZR7-F1
#
_entry.id   AF-A0AAW4MZR7-F1
#
_cell.length_a   1.000
_cell.length_b   1.000
_cell.length_c   1.000
_cell.angle_alpha   90.00
_cell.angle_beta   90.00
_cell.angle_gamma   90.00
#
_symmetry.space_group_name_H-M   'P 1'
#
loop_
_entity.id
_entity.type
_entity.pdbx_description
1 polymer ?
#
loop_
_entity_poly.entity_id
_entity_poly.type
_entity_poly.pdbx_seq_one_letter_code
_entity_poly.pdbx_strand_id
1 'polypeptide(L)'
;MTFKEAKKILKKEGYELEKVGRPFIPSIAVTAYESPEICEAMQVVCSAGYGISMVSSRFDDRKARLSLELAENSAPMPGPGKEQPEEKKGIIYPTTSPKADFYYKHVLDEGNPALKEAASQFNDALLDEQAKKIKRLGKEIARLNKVIHKKNEDLRLTKIREKNLAELGLKYVGENEKLKKELADKVVDKIDAQALKSAESALAWKEKTITYKDMALAYYEKKIAEKDEVIADLGNELAATKKELEEKTQLVETVRKGSKEYCEYGIAAEKMIQKMAKEIVNDSPVPSKDYKQYRLWANGYRFNPQLPDFSKEEEKKLEHAKKIRVSSDNAEEGADLYGVFVLCGKDFIDALKNVKDVWQE
;
A
#
# COMPACT_ATOMS: atom_id res chain seq x y z
N MET A 1 48.02 1.62 2.14
CA MET A 1 47.22 2.86 2.33
C MET A 1 46.14 2.67 3.41
N THR A 2 45.81 3.68 4.24
CA THR A 2 44.69 3.58 5.22
C THR A 2 43.33 3.95 4.59
N PHE A 3 42.21 3.51 5.18
CA PHE A 3 40.86 3.82 4.65
C PHE A 3 40.57 5.34 4.59
N LYS A 4 41.04 6.10 5.58
CA LYS A 4 40.85 7.56 5.62
C LYS A 4 41.64 8.28 4.52
N GLU A 5 42.85 7.79 4.22
CA GLU A 5 43.68 8.30 3.12
C GLU A 5 43.07 7.94 1.76
N ALA A 6 42.67 6.69 1.57
CA ALA A 6 42.03 6.21 0.34
C ALA A 6 40.78 7.03 -0.01
N LYS A 7 39.93 7.31 0.98
CA LYS A 7 38.74 8.17 0.82
C LYS A 7 39.09 9.59 0.40
N LYS A 8 40.20 10.15 0.91
CA LYS A 8 40.64 11.50 0.58
C LYS A 8 41.19 11.58 -0.85
N ILE A 9 41.97 10.59 -1.27
CA ILE A 9 42.52 10.48 -2.63
C ILE A 9 41.38 10.38 -3.64
N LEU A 10 40.46 9.42 -3.45
CA LEU A 10 39.35 9.21 -4.39
C LEU A 10 38.44 10.44 -4.53
N LYS A 11 38.11 11.11 -3.42
CA LYS A 11 37.32 12.35 -3.47
C LYS A 11 38.02 13.49 -4.19
N LYS A 12 39.34 13.63 -4.02
CA LYS A 12 40.15 14.64 -4.71
C LYS A 12 40.12 14.42 -6.23
N GLU A 13 40.16 13.16 -6.64
CA GLU A 13 40.10 12.75 -8.05
C GLU A 13 38.68 12.77 -8.65
N GLY A 14 37.66 13.12 -7.84
CA GLY A 14 36.28 13.31 -8.29
C GLY A 14 35.38 12.08 -8.16
N TYR A 15 35.81 11.05 -7.43
CA TYR A 15 35.01 9.87 -7.14
C TYR A 15 34.09 10.09 -5.94
N GLU A 16 32.84 9.65 -6.10
CA GLU A 16 31.84 9.56 -5.05
C GLU A 16 31.85 8.18 -4.39
N LEU A 17 31.61 8.15 -3.08
CA LEU A 17 31.69 6.94 -2.28
C LEU A 17 30.37 6.68 -1.57
N GLU A 18 29.75 5.54 -1.86
CA GLU A 18 28.48 5.12 -1.29
C GLU A 18 28.67 3.87 -0.43
N LYS A 19 27.95 3.74 0.70
CA LYS A 19 28.10 2.56 1.56
C LYS A 19 27.18 1.44 1.07
N VAL A 20 27.77 0.36 0.53
CA VAL A 20 27.04 -0.78 -0.04
C VAL A 20 26.96 -1.95 0.96
N GLY A 21 27.84 -1.99 1.96
CA GLY A 21 27.77 -2.90 3.11
C GLY A 21 28.38 -4.29 2.89
N ARG A 22 28.83 -4.61 1.67
CA ARG A 22 29.55 -5.86 1.32
C ARG A 22 30.86 -5.53 0.60
N PRO A 23 31.98 -6.22 0.90
CA PRO A 23 33.23 -6.08 0.14
C PRO A 23 33.10 -6.54 -1.30
N PHE A 24 33.71 -5.83 -2.25
CA PHE A 24 33.78 -6.24 -3.66
C PHE A 24 35.07 -5.77 -4.33
N ILE A 25 35.33 -6.24 -5.55
CA ILE A 25 36.54 -5.91 -6.32
C ILE A 25 36.23 -4.70 -7.22
N PRO A 26 37.12 -3.69 -7.31
CA PRO A 26 36.95 -2.58 -8.24
C PRO A 26 36.77 -3.05 -9.70
N SER A 27 35.98 -2.30 -10.47
CA SER A 27 35.74 -2.63 -11.88
C SER A 27 37.03 -2.54 -12.71
N ILE A 28 37.34 -3.61 -13.46
CA ILE A 28 38.52 -3.70 -14.34
C ILE A 28 38.53 -2.57 -15.38
N ALA A 29 37.34 -2.16 -15.85
CA ALA A 29 37.20 -1.08 -16.83
C ALA A 29 37.65 0.29 -16.31
N VAL A 30 37.56 0.50 -15.00
CA VAL A 30 37.98 1.74 -14.32
C VAL A 30 39.46 1.66 -13.99
N THR A 31 39.93 0.54 -13.45
CA THR A 31 41.33 0.37 -13.03
C THR A 31 42.32 0.30 -14.20
N ALA A 32 41.87 0.00 -15.43
CA ALA A 32 42.75 -0.16 -16.59
C ALA A 32 43.48 1.13 -17.03
N TYR A 33 42.96 2.30 -16.66
CA TYR A 33 43.50 3.60 -17.07
C TYR A 33 44.03 4.42 -15.90
N GLU A 34 43.81 3.98 -14.67
CA GLU A 34 44.16 4.72 -13.46
C GLU A 34 45.58 4.40 -12.99
N SER A 35 46.16 5.34 -12.24
CA SER A 35 47.47 5.13 -11.64
C SER A 35 47.43 4.00 -10.59
N PRO A 36 48.56 3.33 -10.33
CA PRO A 36 48.64 2.29 -9.29
C PRO A 36 48.16 2.77 -7.92
N GLU A 37 48.43 4.03 -7.57
CA GLU A 37 48.00 4.65 -6.31
C GLU A 37 46.47 4.77 -6.20
N ILE A 38 45.79 5.15 -7.29
CA ILE A 38 44.33 5.24 -7.32
C ILE A 38 43.70 3.85 -7.29
N CYS A 39 44.29 2.87 -7.99
CA CYS A 39 43.85 1.48 -7.94
C CYS A 39 43.94 0.89 -6.52
N GLU A 40 45.03 1.16 -5.79
CA GLU A 40 45.17 0.75 -4.38
C GLU A 40 44.10 1.42 -3.51
N ALA A 41 43.84 2.72 -3.71
CA ALA A 41 42.79 3.44 -2.99
C ALA A 41 41.40 2.84 -3.25
N MET A 42 41.08 2.51 -4.50
CA MET A 42 39.82 1.84 -4.86
C MET A 42 39.67 0.50 -4.17
N GLN A 43 40.73 -0.32 -4.16
CA GLN A 43 40.70 -1.63 -3.53
C GLN A 43 40.47 -1.55 -2.01
N VAL A 44 41.11 -0.59 -1.33
CA VAL A 44 40.92 -0.36 0.12
C VAL A 44 39.48 0.03 0.43
N VAL A 45 38.88 0.92 -0.36
CA VAL A 45 37.51 1.40 -0.15
C VAL A 45 36.46 0.33 -0.49
N CYS A 46 36.62 -0.39 -1.61
CA CYS A 46 35.72 -1.49 -1.97
C CYS A 46 35.82 -2.66 -0.99
N SER A 47 37.00 -2.96 -0.44
CA SER A 47 37.18 -3.99 0.61
C SER A 47 36.49 -3.61 1.93
N ALA A 48 36.37 -2.31 2.21
CA ALA A 48 35.60 -1.80 3.35
C ALA A 48 34.08 -1.72 3.07
N GLY A 49 33.62 -2.19 1.91
CA GLY A 49 32.19 -2.27 1.55
C GLY A 49 31.60 -0.97 1.01
N TYR A 50 32.41 -0.13 0.40
CA TYR A 50 31.96 1.11 -0.24
C TYR A 50 31.98 1.01 -1.76
N GLY A 51 30.84 1.36 -2.38
CA GLY A 51 30.64 1.68 -3.79
C GLY A 51 31.48 2.87 -4.21
N ILE A 52 32.04 2.82 -5.42
CA ILE A 52 32.75 3.94 -6.03
C ILE A 52 32.01 4.29 -7.32
N SER A 53 31.64 5.55 -7.48
CA SER A 53 30.96 6.06 -8.66
C SER A 53 31.57 7.38 -9.13
N MET A 54 31.41 7.69 -10.41
CA MET A 54 31.78 8.96 -11.01
C MET A 54 30.76 9.26 -12.11
N VAL A 55 30.46 10.54 -12.32
CA VAL A 55 29.61 10.98 -13.43
C VAL A 55 30.27 10.59 -14.76
N SER A 56 29.54 9.92 -15.66
CA SER A 56 30.09 9.34 -16.89
C SER A 56 30.87 10.33 -17.75
N SER A 57 30.37 11.56 -17.92
CA SER A 57 31.08 12.60 -18.68
C SER A 57 32.45 12.94 -18.09
N ARG A 58 32.56 12.99 -16.76
CA ARG A 58 33.85 13.24 -16.07
C ARG A 58 34.79 12.05 -16.17
N PHE A 59 34.24 10.84 -16.20
CA PHE A 59 35.04 9.63 -16.40
C PHE A 59 35.62 9.58 -17.81
N ASP A 60 34.81 9.90 -18.83
CA ASP A 60 35.27 9.93 -20.23
C ASP A 60 36.35 11.01 -20.45
N ASP A 61 36.16 12.22 -19.91
CA ASP A 61 37.17 13.28 -19.94
C ASP A 61 38.48 12.84 -19.26
N ARG A 62 38.39 12.21 -18.08
CA ARG A 62 39.55 11.72 -17.33
C ARG A 62 40.29 10.63 -18.09
N LYS A 63 39.55 9.67 -18.66
CA LYS A 63 40.09 8.58 -19.47
C LYS A 63 40.81 9.11 -20.71
N ALA A 64 40.27 10.13 -21.37
CA ALA A 64 40.90 10.77 -22.53
C ALA A 64 42.24 11.42 -22.16
N ARG A 65 42.31 12.17 -21.04
CA ARG A 65 43.56 12.76 -20.55
C ARG A 65 44.62 11.72 -20.21
N LEU A 66 44.26 10.69 -19.43
CA LEU A 66 45.21 9.65 -19.02
C LEU A 66 45.71 8.83 -20.22
N SER A 67 44.86 8.59 -21.21
CA SER A 67 45.26 7.91 -22.44
C SER A 67 46.26 8.74 -23.26
N LEU A 68 46.12 10.07 -23.27
CA LEU A 68 47.06 10.98 -23.93
C LEU A 68 48.41 11.00 -23.19
N GLU A 69 48.40 11.09 -21.86
CA GLU A 69 49.62 11.04 -21.02
C GLU A 69 50.39 9.72 -21.19
N LEU A 70 49.69 8.58 -21.31
CA LEU A 70 50.31 7.28 -21.60
C LEU A 70 50.91 7.20 -23.02
N ALA A 71 50.29 7.86 -23.99
CA ALA A 71 50.81 7.94 -25.36
C ALA A 71 52.05 8.83 -25.46
N GLU A 72 52.08 9.96 -24.73
CA GLU A 72 53.24 10.86 -24.71
C GLU A 72 54.44 10.24 -23.96
N ASN A 73 54.19 9.50 -22.88
CA ASN A 73 55.23 8.82 -22.11
C ASN A 73 55.80 7.55 -22.79
N SER A 74 55.26 7.12 -23.93
CA SER A 74 55.70 5.93 -24.68
C SER A 74 56.43 6.25 -26.00
N ALA A 75 56.81 7.52 -26.22
CA ALA A 75 57.60 7.92 -27.38
C ALA A 75 59.01 7.26 -27.38
N PRO A 76 59.47 6.67 -28.50
CA PRO A 76 60.82 6.10 -28.59
C PRO A 76 61.89 7.18 -28.61
N MET A 77 62.94 6.99 -27.80
CA MET A 77 64.23 7.69 -27.90
C MET A 77 64.79 7.58 -29.34
N PRO A 78 65.33 8.64 -29.96
CA PRO A 78 65.95 8.52 -31.27
C PRO A 78 67.28 7.75 -31.15
N GLY A 79 67.32 6.54 -31.74
CA GLY A 79 68.52 5.71 -31.80
C GLY A 79 69.59 6.30 -32.75
N PRO A 80 70.89 6.07 -32.48
CA PRO A 80 71.98 6.55 -33.32
C PRO A 80 72.24 5.53 -34.44
N GLY A 81 72.31 6.00 -35.69
CA GLY A 81 72.61 5.12 -36.82
C GLY A 81 72.75 5.89 -38.13
N LYS A 82 73.84 6.63 -38.28
CA LYS A 82 74.35 7.02 -39.61
C LYS A 82 75.65 6.25 -39.85
N GLU A 83 75.61 5.35 -40.83
CA GLU A 83 76.78 4.71 -41.42
C GLU A 83 77.71 5.77 -42.02
N GLN A 84 79.02 5.62 -41.78
CA GLN A 84 80.08 6.37 -42.45
C GLN A 84 80.28 5.87 -43.89
N PRO A 85 80.64 6.73 -44.85
CA PRO A 85 81.10 6.29 -46.17
C PRO A 85 82.60 5.94 -46.15
N GLU A 86 82.97 4.95 -46.95
CA GLU A 86 84.32 4.41 -47.14
C GLU A 86 85.34 5.47 -47.58
N GLU A 87 86.43 5.62 -46.83
CA GLU A 87 87.65 6.32 -47.26
C GLU A 87 88.41 5.47 -48.30
N LYS A 88 88.40 5.90 -49.56
CA LYS A 88 89.38 5.46 -50.57
C LYS A 88 90.74 6.10 -50.28
N LYS A 89 91.65 5.36 -49.63
CA LYS A 89 93.06 5.75 -49.54
C LYS A 89 93.78 5.44 -50.85
N GLY A 90 94.01 6.48 -51.64
CA GLY A 90 94.91 6.45 -52.78
C GLY A 90 96.35 6.24 -52.33
N ILE A 91 96.97 5.16 -52.78
CA ILE A 91 98.41 4.96 -52.65
C ILE A 91 99.06 5.64 -53.86
N ILE A 92 99.79 6.72 -53.58
CA ILE A 92 100.70 7.39 -54.51
C ILE A 92 101.92 6.48 -54.67
N TYR A 93 102.18 5.99 -55.88
CA TYR A 93 103.47 5.39 -56.22
C TYR A 93 104.48 6.49 -56.56
N PRO A 94 105.67 6.53 -55.93
CA PRO A 94 106.81 7.24 -56.49
C PRO A 94 107.44 6.39 -57.60
N THR A 95 107.66 7.05 -58.73
CA THR A 95 108.58 6.74 -59.83
C THR A 95 109.75 5.80 -59.52
N THR A 96 109.93 4.78 -60.36
CA THR A 96 111.22 4.11 -60.62
C THR A 96 111.35 3.96 -62.14
N SER A 97 112.12 4.82 -62.81
CA SER A 97 113.52 4.57 -63.21
C SER A 97 113.71 3.27 -64.03
N PRO A 98 114.06 3.32 -65.33
CA PRO A 98 114.02 2.18 -66.28
C PRO A 98 115.03 1.03 -66.07
N LYS A 99 115.58 0.83 -64.86
CA LYS A 99 116.64 -0.18 -64.61
C LYS A 99 116.23 -1.35 -63.71
N ALA A 100 114.99 -1.39 -63.22
CA ALA A 100 114.49 -2.50 -62.38
C ALA A 100 113.77 -3.60 -63.18
N ASP A 101 113.43 -3.36 -64.46
CA ASP A 101 112.64 -4.27 -65.29
C ASP A 101 113.40 -5.49 -65.82
N PHE A 102 114.74 -5.54 -65.67
CA PHE A 102 115.54 -6.66 -66.18
C PHE A 102 115.73 -7.80 -65.16
N TYR A 103 115.59 -7.53 -63.86
CA TYR A 103 115.77 -8.56 -62.81
C TYR A 103 114.46 -9.12 -62.25
N TYR A 104 113.33 -8.42 -62.42
CA TYR A 104 112.03 -8.90 -61.93
C TYR A 104 111.30 -9.83 -62.91
N LYS A 105 111.71 -9.85 -64.18
CA LYS A 105 111.07 -10.66 -65.22
C LYS A 105 111.56 -12.11 -65.29
N HIS A 106 112.71 -12.43 -64.68
CA HIS A 106 113.29 -13.78 -64.74
C HIS A 106 113.29 -14.55 -63.41
N VAL A 107 112.88 -13.92 -62.30
CA VAL A 107 112.81 -14.58 -60.97
C VAL A 107 111.37 -14.78 -60.48
N LEU A 108 110.37 -14.17 -61.14
CA LEU A 108 108.95 -14.36 -60.81
C LEU A 108 108.19 -15.29 -61.75
N ASP A 109 108.75 -15.64 -62.91
CA ASP A 109 108.11 -16.55 -63.87
C ASP A 109 108.34 -18.04 -63.50
N GLU A 110 109.29 -18.33 -62.60
CA GLU A 110 109.44 -19.63 -61.95
C GLU A 110 108.82 -19.60 -60.54
N GLY A 111 107.51 -19.36 -60.47
CA GLY A 111 106.78 -19.50 -59.22
C GLY A 111 106.93 -20.91 -58.67
N ASN A 112 107.46 -21.06 -57.45
CA ASN A 112 107.64 -22.35 -56.80
C ASN A 112 106.32 -23.15 -56.88
N PRO A 113 106.26 -24.24 -57.66
CA PRO A 113 105.02 -24.94 -57.94
C PRO A 113 104.36 -25.44 -56.64
N ALA A 114 105.15 -25.77 -55.61
CA ALA A 114 104.64 -26.18 -54.31
C ALA A 114 103.88 -25.08 -53.57
N LEU A 115 104.28 -23.80 -53.70
CA LEU A 115 103.56 -22.67 -53.07
C LEU A 115 102.26 -22.34 -53.81
N LYS A 116 102.28 -22.41 -55.14
CA LYS A 116 101.08 -22.21 -55.97
C LYS A 116 100.04 -23.31 -55.71
N GLU A 117 100.50 -24.55 -55.61
CA GLU A 117 99.65 -25.70 -55.28
C GLU A 117 99.10 -25.60 -53.84
N ALA A 118 99.92 -25.26 -52.85
CA ALA A 118 99.45 -25.05 -51.47
C ALA A 118 98.42 -23.92 -51.34
N ALA A 119 98.61 -22.79 -52.05
CA ALA A 119 97.64 -21.71 -52.09
C ALA A 119 96.32 -22.12 -52.77
N SER A 120 96.39 -22.92 -53.83
CA SER A 120 95.20 -23.49 -54.48
C SER A 120 94.44 -24.41 -53.52
N GLN A 121 95.13 -25.35 -52.87
CA GLN A 121 94.54 -26.29 -51.92
C GLN A 121 93.90 -25.57 -50.71
N PHE A 122 94.53 -24.50 -50.22
CA PHE A 122 93.96 -23.67 -49.15
C PHE A 122 92.68 -22.96 -49.58
N ASN A 123 92.66 -22.38 -50.78
CA ASN A 123 91.47 -21.72 -51.33
C ASN A 123 90.35 -22.72 -51.59
N ASP A 124 90.66 -23.91 -52.12
CA ASP A 124 89.67 -24.97 -52.35
C ASP A 124 89.06 -25.47 -51.02
N ALA A 125 89.88 -25.63 -49.98
CA ALA A 125 89.40 -25.98 -48.64
C ALA A 125 88.50 -24.88 -48.03
N LEU A 126 88.85 -23.61 -48.22
CA LEU A 126 88.05 -22.47 -47.77
C LEU A 126 86.70 -22.41 -48.52
N LEU A 127 86.71 -22.63 -49.84
CA LEU A 127 85.51 -22.67 -50.67
C LEU A 127 84.59 -23.83 -50.27
N ASP A 128 85.15 -25.01 -49.97
CA ASP A 128 84.37 -26.17 -49.52
C ASP A 128 83.73 -25.93 -48.14
N GLU A 129 84.45 -25.32 -47.19
CA GLU A 129 83.87 -24.95 -45.88
C GLU A 129 82.80 -23.85 -46.00
N GLN A 130 82.99 -22.86 -46.87
CA GLN A 130 81.97 -21.86 -47.21
C GLN A 130 80.73 -22.53 -47.83
N ALA A 131 80.92 -23.45 -48.78
CA ALA A 131 79.83 -24.18 -49.43
C ALA A 131 79.04 -25.04 -48.42
N LYS A 132 79.72 -25.71 -47.48
CA LYS A 132 79.09 -26.45 -46.38
C LYS A 132 78.25 -25.54 -45.47
N LYS A 133 78.76 -24.36 -45.11
CA LYS A 133 78.02 -23.36 -44.31
C LYS A 133 76.78 -22.86 -45.04
N ILE A 134 76.91 -22.47 -46.31
CA ILE A 134 75.78 -22.04 -47.16
C ILE A 134 74.72 -23.14 -47.25
N LYS A 135 75.13 -24.41 -47.44
CA LYS A 135 74.21 -25.55 -47.48
C LYS A 135 73.47 -25.78 -46.17
N ARG A 136 74.13 -25.58 -45.01
CA ARG A 136 73.49 -25.66 -43.69
C ARG A 136 72.49 -24.51 -43.50
N LEU A 137 72.90 -23.28 -43.81
CA LEU A 137 72.04 -22.09 -43.71
C LEU A 137 70.81 -22.21 -44.63
N GLY A 138 70.96 -22.72 -45.85
CA GLY A 138 69.83 -22.96 -46.75
C GLY A 138 68.80 -23.93 -46.17
N LYS A 139 69.25 -24.98 -45.47
CA LYS A 139 68.35 -25.92 -44.77
C LYS A 139 67.66 -25.26 -43.57
N GLU A 140 68.37 -24.41 -42.83
CA GLU A 140 67.83 -23.65 -41.70
C GLU A 140 66.72 -22.69 -42.17
N ILE A 141 66.98 -21.91 -43.22
CA ILE A 141 66.03 -20.98 -43.83
C ILE A 141 64.78 -21.72 -44.31
N ALA A 142 64.92 -22.87 -44.97
CA ALA A 142 63.79 -23.68 -45.41
C ALA A 142 62.94 -24.19 -44.23
N ARG A 143 63.56 -24.57 -43.11
CA ARG A 143 62.84 -24.97 -41.88
C ARG A 143 62.10 -23.78 -41.25
N LEU A 144 62.78 -22.65 -41.11
CA LEU A 144 62.20 -21.42 -40.55
C LEU A 144 61.00 -20.94 -41.37
N ASN A 145 61.12 -20.93 -42.70
CA ASN A 145 60.01 -20.55 -43.59
C ASN A 145 58.77 -21.44 -43.39
N LYS A 146 58.96 -22.76 -43.24
CA LYS A 146 57.84 -23.67 -42.94
C LYS A 146 57.15 -23.35 -41.62
N VAL A 147 57.94 -23.05 -40.56
CA VAL A 147 57.41 -22.68 -39.24
C VAL A 147 56.65 -21.34 -39.31
N ILE A 148 57.19 -20.36 -40.02
CA ILE A 148 56.56 -19.06 -40.22
C ILE A 148 55.22 -19.20 -40.94
N HIS A 149 55.16 -19.98 -42.03
CA HIS A 149 53.91 -20.22 -42.74
C HIS A 149 52.85 -20.87 -41.84
N LYS A 150 53.22 -21.88 -41.05
CA LYS A 150 52.30 -22.52 -40.10
C LYS A 150 51.78 -21.53 -39.05
N LYS A 151 52.69 -20.77 -38.41
CA LYS A 151 52.31 -19.77 -37.41
C LYS A 151 51.41 -18.66 -37.98
N ASN A 152 51.66 -18.24 -39.22
CA ASN A 152 50.83 -17.24 -39.89
C ASN A 152 49.41 -17.75 -40.15
N GLU A 153 49.26 -19.03 -40.53
CA GLU A 153 47.94 -19.63 -40.72
C GLU A 153 47.21 -19.80 -39.37
N ASP A 154 47.90 -20.28 -38.33
CA ASP A 154 47.33 -20.40 -36.98
C ASP A 154 46.86 -19.04 -36.45
N LEU A 155 47.63 -17.97 -36.69
CA LEU A 155 47.27 -16.60 -36.32
C LEU A 155 46.03 -16.12 -37.09
N ARG A 156 45.94 -16.43 -38.39
CA ARG A 156 44.78 -16.09 -39.22
C ARG A 156 43.53 -16.79 -38.72
N LEU A 157 43.61 -18.09 -38.44
CA LEU A 157 42.50 -18.88 -37.92
C LEU A 157 42.03 -18.39 -36.55
N THR A 158 42.97 -18.04 -35.67
CA THR A 158 42.65 -17.51 -34.32
C THR A 158 41.88 -16.20 -34.42
N LYS A 159 42.32 -15.26 -35.27
CA LYS A 159 41.62 -13.99 -35.50
C LYS A 159 40.20 -14.18 -36.04
N ILE A 160 39.97 -15.17 -36.92
CA ILE A 160 38.64 -15.50 -37.41
C ILE A 160 37.77 -16.06 -36.28
N ARG A 161 38.31 -16.98 -35.46
CA ARG A 161 37.58 -17.55 -34.31
C ARG A 161 37.18 -16.48 -33.30
N GLU A 162 38.08 -15.55 -32.97
CA GLU A 162 37.80 -14.44 -32.06
C GLU A 162 36.67 -13.54 -32.58
N LYS A 163 36.70 -13.17 -33.87
CA LYS A 163 35.64 -12.39 -34.50
C LYS A 163 34.29 -13.10 -34.45
N ASN A 164 34.26 -14.38 -34.84
CA ASN A 164 33.03 -15.18 -34.80
C ASN A 164 32.48 -15.30 -33.37
N LEU A 165 33.35 -15.42 -32.37
CA LEU A 165 32.94 -15.50 -30.96
C LEU A 165 32.32 -14.17 -30.49
N ALA A 166 32.91 -13.04 -30.87
CA ALA A 166 32.39 -11.71 -30.54
C ALA A 166 31.05 -11.44 -31.22
N GLU A 167 30.91 -11.81 -32.50
CA GLU A 167 29.64 -11.70 -33.25
C GLU A 167 28.53 -12.55 -32.62
N LEU A 168 28.84 -13.80 -32.25
CA LEU A 168 27.90 -14.67 -31.53
C LEU A 168 27.50 -14.08 -30.17
N GLY A 169 28.46 -13.55 -29.41
CA GLY A 169 28.21 -12.89 -28.13
C GLY A 169 27.27 -11.70 -28.28
N LEU A 170 27.52 -10.82 -29.25
CA LEU A 170 26.66 -9.67 -29.54
C LEU A 170 25.24 -10.09 -29.96
N LYS A 171 25.12 -11.12 -30.81
CA LYS A 171 23.82 -11.65 -31.24
C LYS A 171 23.02 -12.19 -30.06
N TYR A 172 23.66 -12.97 -29.18
CA TYR A 172 23.00 -13.54 -28.00
C TYR A 172 22.55 -12.46 -27.02
N VAL A 173 23.38 -11.42 -26.79
CA VAL A 173 23.00 -10.28 -25.94
C VAL A 173 21.80 -9.54 -26.53
N GLY A 174 21.81 -9.24 -27.83
CA GLY A 174 20.71 -8.55 -28.50
C GLY A 174 19.40 -9.35 -28.50
N GLU A 175 19.45 -10.67 -28.70
CA GLU A 175 18.28 -11.55 -28.63
C GLU A 175 17.72 -11.63 -27.18
N ASN A 176 18.61 -11.73 -26.18
CA ASN A 176 18.20 -11.70 -24.78
C ASN A 176 17.53 -10.38 -24.37
N GLU A 177 18.04 -9.24 -24.83
CA GLU A 177 17.40 -7.95 -24.58
C GLU A 177 16.01 -7.84 -25.21
N LYS A 178 15.83 -8.37 -26.43
CA LYS A 178 14.51 -8.43 -27.10
C LYS A 178 13.54 -9.30 -26.32
N LEU A 179 13.95 -10.51 -25.94
CA LEU A 179 13.12 -11.42 -25.13
C LEU A 179 12.75 -10.79 -23.79
N LYS A 180 13.68 -10.08 -23.15
CA LYS A 180 13.43 -9.37 -21.89
C LYS A 180 12.40 -8.26 -22.04
N LYS A 181 12.44 -7.49 -23.14
CA LYS A 181 11.43 -6.46 -23.45
C LYS A 181 10.06 -7.08 -23.72
N GLU A 182 9.98 -8.08 -24.59
CA GLU A 182 8.71 -8.78 -24.86
C GLU A 182 8.09 -9.42 -23.62
N LEU A 183 8.93 -9.96 -22.73
CA LEU A 183 8.47 -10.53 -21.47
C LEU A 183 7.93 -9.44 -20.54
N ALA A 184 8.61 -8.29 -20.46
CA ALA A 184 8.15 -7.15 -19.66
C ALA A 184 6.77 -6.66 -20.13
N ASP A 185 6.60 -6.43 -21.44
CA ASP A 185 5.35 -5.95 -22.02
C ASP A 185 4.20 -6.94 -21.75
N LYS A 186 4.42 -8.25 -22.00
CA LYS A 186 3.40 -9.30 -21.77
C LYS A 186 3.04 -9.49 -20.30
N VAL A 187 3.98 -9.34 -19.38
CA VAL A 187 3.75 -9.56 -17.94
C VAL A 187 3.04 -8.38 -17.31
N VAL A 188 3.44 -7.15 -17.65
CA VAL A 188 2.81 -5.93 -17.14
C VAL A 188 1.34 -5.85 -17.58
N ASP A 189 1.06 -5.98 -18.88
CA ASP A 189 -0.31 -5.88 -19.40
C ASP A 189 -1.25 -6.95 -18.84
N LYS A 190 -0.75 -8.19 -18.64
CA LYS A 190 -1.58 -9.29 -18.11
C LYS A 190 -1.85 -9.15 -16.63
N ILE A 191 -0.87 -8.73 -15.83
CA ILE A 191 -1.05 -8.53 -14.39
C ILE A 191 -2.03 -7.38 -14.17
N ASP A 192 -1.85 -6.26 -14.90
CA ASP A 192 -2.72 -5.10 -14.78
C ASP A 192 -4.15 -5.43 -15.19
N ALA A 193 -4.36 -6.14 -16.30
CA ALA A 193 -5.69 -6.55 -16.74
C ALA A 193 -6.38 -7.54 -15.79
N GLN A 194 -5.63 -8.47 -15.19
CA GLN A 194 -6.19 -9.42 -14.22
C GLN A 194 -6.53 -8.72 -12.90
N ALA A 195 -5.67 -7.83 -12.40
CA ALA A 195 -5.93 -7.02 -11.22
C ALA A 195 -7.16 -6.12 -11.42
N LEU A 196 -7.30 -5.50 -12.61
CA LEU A 196 -8.45 -4.68 -12.98
C LEU A 196 -9.75 -5.51 -12.97
N LYS A 197 -9.79 -6.66 -13.65
CA LYS A 197 -10.97 -7.55 -13.67
C LYS A 197 -11.38 -8.04 -12.28
N SER A 198 -10.38 -8.34 -11.44
CA SER A 198 -10.63 -8.75 -10.06
C SER A 198 -11.22 -7.59 -9.23
N ALA A 199 -10.74 -6.37 -9.43
CA ALA A 199 -11.26 -5.17 -8.77
C ALA A 199 -12.69 -4.84 -9.23
N GLU A 200 -12.96 -4.90 -10.54
CA GLU A 200 -14.29 -4.72 -11.13
C GLU A 200 -15.29 -5.73 -10.56
N SER A 201 -14.91 -7.01 -10.50
CA SER A 201 -15.75 -8.05 -9.92
C SER A 201 -16.05 -7.77 -8.45
N ALA A 202 -15.04 -7.37 -7.67
CA ALA A 202 -15.22 -7.04 -6.25
C ALA A 202 -16.12 -5.82 -6.04
N LEU A 203 -16.04 -4.81 -6.91
CA LEU A 203 -16.93 -3.64 -6.90
C LEU A 203 -18.37 -4.04 -7.22
N ALA A 204 -18.60 -4.86 -8.24
CA ALA A 204 -19.94 -5.33 -8.60
C ALA A 204 -20.63 -6.08 -7.44
N TRP A 205 -19.89 -6.92 -6.70
CA TRP A 205 -20.41 -7.58 -5.50
C TRP A 205 -20.78 -6.59 -4.40
N LYS A 206 -19.97 -5.56 -4.17
CA LYS A 206 -20.25 -4.51 -3.19
C LYS A 206 -21.48 -3.69 -3.59
N GLU A 207 -21.59 -3.30 -4.86
CA GLU A 207 -22.76 -2.59 -5.39
C GLU A 207 -24.03 -3.40 -5.19
N LYS A 208 -24.03 -4.69 -5.54
CA LYS A 208 -25.18 -5.57 -5.30
C LYS A 208 -25.54 -5.70 -3.82
N THR A 209 -24.54 -5.67 -2.94
CA THR A 209 -24.77 -5.73 -1.48
C THR A 209 -25.38 -4.43 -0.96
N ILE A 210 -24.95 -3.29 -1.49
CA ILE A 210 -25.51 -1.98 -1.15
C ILE A 210 -26.98 -1.93 -1.57
N THR A 211 -27.32 -2.34 -2.79
CA THR A 211 -28.72 -2.31 -3.26
C THR A 211 -29.65 -3.18 -2.42
N TYR A 212 -29.22 -4.38 -1.98
CA TYR A 212 -30.02 -5.19 -1.05
C TYR A 212 -30.22 -4.50 0.30
N LYS A 213 -29.20 -3.83 0.83
CA LYS A 213 -29.30 -3.08 2.09
C LYS A 213 -30.22 -1.88 1.95
N ASP A 214 -30.17 -1.16 0.83
CA ASP A 214 -31.05 -0.02 0.55
C ASP A 214 -32.52 -0.46 0.46
N MET A 215 -32.80 -1.60 -0.18
CA MET A 215 -34.14 -2.18 -0.20
C MET A 215 -34.63 -2.55 1.21
N ALA A 216 -33.76 -3.10 2.06
CA ALA A 216 -34.10 -3.43 3.44
C ALA A 216 -34.36 -2.16 4.27
N LEU A 217 -33.55 -1.12 4.11
CA LEU A 217 -33.76 0.17 4.77
C LEU A 217 -35.11 0.78 4.39
N ALA A 218 -35.43 0.85 3.09
CA ALA A 218 -36.71 1.36 2.61
C ALA A 218 -37.91 0.58 3.19
N TYR A 219 -37.78 -0.75 3.34
CA TYR A 219 -38.80 -1.57 3.99
C TYR A 219 -39.00 -1.18 5.47
N TYR A 220 -37.91 -1.03 6.22
CA TYR A 220 -37.99 -0.66 7.63
C TYR A 220 -38.46 0.78 7.85
N GLU A 221 -38.07 1.72 7.00
CA GLU A 221 -38.56 3.11 7.03
C GLU A 221 -40.08 3.16 6.87
N LYS A 222 -40.63 2.40 5.91
CA LYS A 222 -42.09 2.28 5.74
C LYS A 222 -42.75 1.71 6.99
N LYS A 223 -42.17 0.67 7.60
CA LYS A 223 -42.70 0.05 8.82
C LYS A 223 -42.65 0.97 10.04
N ILE A 224 -41.67 1.87 10.11
CA ILE A 224 -41.58 2.89 11.16
C ILE A 224 -42.69 3.93 10.95
N ALA A 225 -42.87 4.43 9.72
CA ALA A 225 -43.92 5.38 9.40
C ALA A 225 -45.34 4.84 9.74
N GLU A 226 -45.62 3.58 9.41
CA GLU A 226 -46.89 2.91 9.79
C GLU A 226 -47.10 2.88 11.32
N LYS A 227 -46.03 2.69 12.10
CA LYS A 227 -46.11 2.68 13.57
C LYS A 227 -46.26 4.08 14.15
N ASP A 228 -45.62 5.08 13.56
CA ASP A 228 -45.73 6.48 13.99
C ASP A 228 -47.16 7.01 13.83
N GLU A 229 -47.86 6.61 12.76
CA GLU A 229 -49.28 6.91 12.57
C GLU A 229 -50.16 6.31 13.68
N VAL A 230 -49.97 5.02 13.98
CA VAL A 230 -50.70 4.35 15.08
C VAL A 230 -50.41 4.99 16.44
N ILE A 231 -49.16 5.40 16.70
CA ILE A 231 -48.79 6.09 17.94
C ILE A 231 -49.48 7.46 18.03
N ALA A 232 -49.61 8.18 16.91
CA ALA A 232 -50.31 9.45 16.87
C ALA A 232 -51.80 9.29 17.18
N ASP A 233 -52.45 8.29 16.58
CA ASP A 233 -53.87 7.99 16.83
C ASP A 233 -54.12 7.59 18.29
N LEU A 234 -53.31 6.68 18.84
CA LEU A 234 -53.38 6.29 20.25
C LEU A 234 -53.13 7.47 21.19
N GLY A 235 -52.22 8.39 20.82
CA GLY A 235 -51.97 9.62 21.56
C GLY A 235 -53.20 10.54 21.63
N ASN A 236 -53.93 10.66 20.51
CA ASN A 236 -55.17 11.43 20.43
C ASN A 236 -56.30 10.80 21.27
N GLU A 237 -56.48 9.48 21.19
CA GLU A 237 -57.47 8.75 22.00
C GLU A 237 -57.17 8.87 23.50
N LEU A 238 -55.90 8.76 23.90
CA LEU A 238 -55.49 8.94 25.29
C LEU A 238 -55.76 10.36 25.78
N ALA A 239 -55.53 11.38 24.95
CA ALA A 239 -55.85 12.76 25.30
C ALA A 239 -57.37 12.98 25.47
N ALA A 240 -58.19 12.38 24.60
CA ALA A 240 -59.65 12.47 24.69
C ALA A 240 -60.19 11.80 25.96
N THR A 241 -59.75 10.58 26.25
CA THR A 241 -60.16 9.83 27.46
C THR A 241 -59.70 10.52 28.75
N LYS A 242 -58.50 11.11 28.76
CA LYS A 242 -58.03 11.93 29.88
C LYS A 242 -58.95 13.12 30.15
N LYS A 243 -59.38 13.82 29.10
CA LYS A 243 -60.29 14.96 29.21
C LYS A 243 -61.66 14.54 29.76
N GLU A 244 -62.23 13.45 29.24
CA GLU A 244 -63.51 12.92 29.73
C GLU A 244 -63.43 12.47 31.20
N LEU A 245 -62.31 11.86 31.59
CA LEU A 245 -62.06 11.45 32.97
C LEU A 245 -61.98 12.66 33.91
N GLU A 246 -61.33 13.74 33.48
CA GLU A 246 -61.21 14.99 34.25
C GLU A 246 -62.58 15.67 34.43
N GLU A 247 -63.40 15.72 33.38
CA GLU A 247 -64.80 16.19 33.45
C GLU A 247 -65.65 15.34 34.40
N LYS A 248 -65.56 14.01 34.31
CA LYS A 248 -66.26 13.09 35.22
C LYS A 248 -65.81 13.24 36.66
N THR A 249 -64.53 13.49 36.90
CA THR A 249 -63.98 13.70 38.24
C THR A 249 -64.56 14.96 38.87
N GLN A 250 -64.63 16.07 38.12
CA GLN A 250 -65.28 17.31 38.57
C GLN A 250 -66.77 17.11 38.87
N LEU A 251 -67.48 16.34 38.04
CA LEU A 251 -68.88 16.01 38.29
C LEU A 251 -69.05 15.20 39.59
N VAL A 252 -68.19 14.22 39.85
CA VAL A 252 -68.23 13.45 41.10
C VAL A 252 -68.00 14.34 42.33
N GLU A 253 -67.10 15.31 42.24
CA GLU A 253 -66.87 16.27 43.34
C GLU A 253 -68.09 17.13 43.63
N THR A 254 -68.74 17.66 42.58
CA THR A 254 -69.97 18.46 42.74
C THR A 254 -71.13 17.65 43.33
N VAL A 255 -71.34 16.42 42.86
CA VAL A 255 -72.35 15.49 43.40
C VAL A 255 -72.05 15.15 44.85
N ARG A 256 -70.77 14.91 45.21
CA ARG A 256 -70.36 14.62 46.58
C ARG A 256 -70.63 15.81 47.52
N LYS A 257 -70.40 17.05 47.05
CA LYS A 257 -70.71 18.27 47.80
C LYS A 257 -72.21 18.44 48.02
N GLY A 258 -73.01 18.33 46.96
CA GLY A 258 -74.47 18.43 47.07
C GLY A 258 -75.07 17.32 47.95
N SER A 259 -74.54 16.09 47.87
CA SER A 259 -74.96 14.99 48.73
C SER A 259 -74.65 15.24 50.21
N LYS A 260 -73.48 15.83 50.50
CA LYS A 260 -73.11 16.23 51.87
C LYS A 260 -74.05 17.29 52.41
N GLU A 261 -74.35 18.32 51.62
CA GLU A 261 -75.31 19.38 51.97
C GLU A 261 -76.72 18.81 52.22
N TYR A 262 -77.17 17.86 51.40
CA TYR A 262 -78.46 17.18 51.57
C TYR A 262 -78.52 16.34 52.86
N CYS A 263 -77.45 15.60 53.17
CA CYS A 263 -77.34 14.85 54.42
C CYS A 263 -77.36 15.77 55.64
N GLU A 264 -76.61 16.88 55.62
CA GLU A 264 -76.60 17.88 56.70
C GLU A 264 -78.00 18.49 56.91
N TYR A 265 -78.70 18.80 55.81
CA TYR A 265 -80.09 19.24 55.83
C TYR A 265 -81.02 18.19 56.45
N GLY A 266 -80.91 16.93 56.05
CA GLY A 266 -81.71 15.83 56.58
C GLY A 266 -81.53 15.65 58.09
N ILE A 267 -80.29 15.66 58.57
CA ILE A 267 -79.95 15.59 60.00
C ILE A 267 -80.56 16.78 60.76
N ALA A 268 -80.49 17.99 60.20
CA ALA A 268 -81.06 19.19 60.83
C ALA A 268 -82.60 19.13 60.90
N ALA A 269 -83.24 18.72 59.81
CA ALA A 269 -84.69 18.55 59.75
C ALA A 269 -85.18 17.46 60.72
N GLU A 270 -84.48 16.33 60.80
CA GLU A 270 -84.81 15.24 61.73
C GLU A 270 -84.71 15.69 63.19
N LYS A 271 -83.63 16.41 63.56
CA LYS A 271 -83.49 17.01 64.90
C LYS A 271 -84.65 17.95 65.24
N MET A 272 -85.12 18.74 64.27
CA MET A 272 -86.27 19.64 64.44
C MET A 272 -87.57 18.87 64.64
N ILE A 273 -87.83 17.84 63.81
CA ILE A 273 -89.00 16.97 63.93
C ILE A 273 -89.03 16.30 65.32
N GLN A 274 -87.89 15.77 65.78
CA GLN A 274 -87.77 15.16 67.10
C GLN A 274 -88.09 16.16 68.23
N LYS A 275 -87.64 17.42 68.10
CA LYS A 275 -87.94 18.48 69.09
C LYS A 275 -89.45 18.80 69.13
N MET A 276 -90.07 19.01 67.97
CA MET A 276 -91.52 19.25 67.88
C MET A 276 -92.33 18.06 68.41
N ALA A 277 -91.95 16.82 68.04
CA ALA A 277 -92.63 15.62 68.50
C ALA A 277 -92.59 15.50 70.04
N LYS A 278 -91.46 15.81 70.68
CA LYS A 278 -91.34 15.85 72.15
C LYS A 278 -92.27 16.88 72.77
N GLU A 279 -92.40 18.07 72.17
CA GLU A 279 -93.28 19.13 72.69
C GLU A 279 -94.77 18.75 72.56
N ILE A 280 -95.16 18.10 71.45
CA ILE A 280 -96.53 17.62 71.24
C ILE A 280 -96.90 16.50 72.21
N VAL A 281 -96.02 15.51 72.39
CA VAL A 281 -96.28 14.34 73.27
C VAL A 281 -96.41 14.75 74.74
N ASN A 282 -95.75 15.83 75.16
CA ASN A 282 -95.75 16.29 76.55
C ASN A 282 -96.91 17.25 76.90
N ASP A 283 -97.90 17.45 76.01
CA ASP A 283 -99.12 18.28 76.20
C ASP A 283 -98.84 19.68 76.80
N SER A 284 -97.63 20.19 76.56
CA SER A 284 -97.16 21.45 77.13
C SER A 284 -97.64 22.61 76.24
N PRO A 285 -98.19 23.71 76.80
CA PRO A 285 -98.60 24.85 76.00
C PRO A 285 -97.38 25.43 75.26
N VAL A 286 -97.33 25.22 73.94
CA VAL A 286 -96.22 25.68 73.10
C VAL A 286 -96.14 27.21 73.19
N PRO A 287 -95.02 27.79 73.66
CA PRO A 287 -94.88 29.23 73.75
C PRO A 287 -95.07 29.87 72.36
N SER A 288 -95.87 30.94 72.27
CA SER A 288 -96.20 31.62 70.99
C SER A 288 -94.97 32.02 70.15
N LYS A 289 -93.83 32.26 70.82
CA LYS A 289 -92.55 32.59 70.20
C LYS A 289 -91.95 31.40 69.44
N ASP A 290 -92.02 30.21 70.03
CA ASP A 290 -91.51 28.96 69.46
C ASP A 290 -92.42 28.49 68.31
N TYR A 291 -93.74 28.65 68.43
CA TYR A 291 -94.68 28.34 67.34
C TYR A 291 -94.48 29.21 66.09
N LYS A 292 -94.18 30.50 66.26
CA LYS A 292 -93.82 31.39 65.14
C LYS A 292 -92.48 30.99 64.52
N GLN A 293 -91.53 30.53 65.33
CA GLN A 293 -90.25 30.05 64.87
C GLN A 293 -90.38 28.72 64.11
N TYR A 294 -91.21 27.79 64.57
CA TYR A 294 -91.56 26.56 63.84
C TYR A 294 -92.26 26.85 62.50
N ARG A 295 -93.17 27.84 62.45
CA ARG A 295 -93.78 28.31 61.19
C ARG A 295 -92.77 28.97 60.25
N LEU A 296 -91.91 29.83 60.76
CA LEU A 296 -90.86 30.49 59.97
C LEU A 296 -89.88 29.47 59.41
N TRP A 297 -89.51 28.46 60.20
CA TRP A 297 -88.70 27.36 59.73
C TRP A 297 -89.46 26.50 58.72
N ALA A 298 -90.70 26.08 58.97
CA ALA A 298 -91.49 25.34 57.98
C ALA A 298 -91.70 26.10 56.66
N ASN A 299 -91.81 27.43 56.72
CA ASN A 299 -91.97 28.28 55.53
C ASN A 299 -90.63 28.62 54.84
N GLY A 300 -89.53 28.74 55.60
CA GLY A 300 -88.18 28.99 55.11
C GLY A 300 -87.47 27.72 54.61
N TYR A 301 -87.88 26.55 55.10
CA TYR A 301 -87.49 25.21 54.62
C TYR A 301 -88.38 24.74 53.45
N ARG A 302 -89.03 25.66 52.71
CA ARG A 302 -89.36 25.34 51.32
C ARG A 302 -88.03 25.21 50.59
N PHE A 303 -87.65 23.97 50.32
CA PHE A 303 -86.64 23.62 49.33
C PHE A 303 -86.87 24.53 48.12
N ASN A 304 -86.02 25.54 47.93
CA ASN A 304 -85.92 26.25 46.67
C ASN A 304 -84.71 25.64 45.96
N PRO A 305 -84.87 24.48 45.30
CA PRO A 305 -83.85 24.05 44.39
C PRO A 305 -83.94 25.03 43.22
N GLN A 306 -83.15 26.08 43.24
CA GLN A 306 -82.54 26.47 41.97
C GLN A 306 -81.52 25.37 41.64
N LEU A 307 -82.03 24.16 41.38
CA LEU A 307 -81.35 23.26 40.46
C LEU A 307 -81.23 24.09 39.18
N PRO A 308 -80.05 24.16 38.56
CA PRO A 308 -79.94 24.71 37.22
C PRO A 308 -81.03 24.03 36.38
N ASP A 309 -81.91 24.82 35.74
CA ASP A 309 -82.86 24.28 34.79
C ASP A 309 -82.05 23.50 33.76
N PHE A 310 -82.18 22.17 33.77
CA PHE A 310 -81.56 21.34 32.76
C PHE A 310 -82.03 21.88 31.41
N SER A 311 -81.09 22.23 30.55
CA SER A 311 -81.45 22.56 29.17
C SER A 311 -82.21 21.39 28.57
N LYS A 312 -83.15 21.63 27.63
CA LYS A 312 -83.88 20.56 26.93
C LYS A 312 -82.96 19.50 26.32
N GLU A 313 -81.70 19.84 26.11
CA GLU A 313 -80.64 18.98 25.59
C GLU A 313 -80.04 18.05 26.67
N GLU A 314 -79.90 18.53 27.91
CA GLU A 314 -79.47 17.72 29.07
C GLU A 314 -80.56 16.76 29.56
N GLU A 315 -81.84 17.18 29.52
CA GLU A 315 -82.97 16.26 29.77
C GLU A 315 -83.01 15.11 28.77
N LYS A 316 -82.74 15.39 27.48
CA LYS A 316 -82.63 14.35 26.44
C LYS A 316 -81.46 13.40 26.70
N LYS A 317 -80.30 13.90 27.17
CA LYS A 317 -79.15 13.07 27.53
C LYS A 317 -79.46 12.18 28.74
N LEU A 318 -80.22 12.68 29.71
CA LEU A 318 -80.65 11.93 30.90
C LEU A 318 -81.72 10.87 30.58
N GLU A 319 -82.68 11.17 29.70
CA GLU A 319 -83.63 10.21 29.12
C GLU A 319 -82.91 9.09 28.36
N HIS A 320 -81.87 9.44 27.58
CA HIS A 320 -81.08 8.45 26.87
C HIS A 320 -80.26 7.57 27.83
N ALA A 321 -79.70 8.15 28.89
CA ALA A 321 -79.00 7.41 29.96
C ALA A 321 -79.94 6.53 30.80
N LYS A 322 -81.19 6.94 31.03
CA LYS A 322 -82.23 6.09 31.68
C LYS A 322 -82.63 4.91 30.80
N LYS A 323 -82.59 5.06 29.47
CA LYS A 323 -82.75 3.96 28.50
C LYS A 323 -81.56 2.99 28.49
N ILE A 324 -80.38 3.42 28.93
CA ILE A 324 -79.19 2.59 29.12
C ILE A 324 -79.13 2.06 30.57
N ARG A 325 -80.30 1.81 31.20
CA ARG A 325 -80.36 0.89 32.33
C ARG A 325 -80.35 -0.53 31.79
N VAL A 326 -79.14 -1.10 31.76
CA VAL A 326 -78.83 -2.53 31.93
C VAL A 326 -79.86 -3.46 31.29
N SER A 327 -79.72 -3.70 29.99
CA SER A 327 -79.87 -5.08 29.54
C SER A 327 -78.75 -5.86 30.21
N SER A 328 -79.13 -6.71 31.17
CA SER A 328 -78.25 -7.78 31.61
C SER A 328 -78.08 -8.66 30.38
N ASP A 329 -76.93 -8.56 29.72
CA ASP A 329 -76.52 -9.56 28.75
C ASP A 329 -76.41 -10.87 29.52
N ASN A 330 -77.43 -11.71 29.38
CA ASN A 330 -77.29 -13.12 29.69
C ASN A 330 -76.29 -13.65 28.66
N ALA A 331 -75.04 -13.81 29.09
CA ALA A 331 -74.00 -14.42 28.28
C ALA A 331 -74.51 -15.79 27.79
N GLU A 332 -74.61 -15.92 26.48
CA GLU A 332 -74.82 -17.17 25.78
C GLU A 332 -73.70 -18.14 26.18
N GLU A 333 -74.10 -19.36 26.49
CA GLU A 333 -73.27 -20.49 26.89
C GLU A 333 -72.34 -20.85 25.71
N GLY A 334 -71.15 -20.25 25.65
CA GLY A 334 -70.19 -20.50 24.57
C GLY A 334 -69.07 -19.48 24.34
N ALA A 335 -68.91 -18.45 25.18
CA ALA A 335 -67.83 -17.48 25.03
C ALA A 335 -66.58 -17.87 25.83
N ASP A 336 -65.43 -17.91 25.14
CA ASP A 336 -64.12 -18.14 25.75
C ASP A 336 -63.84 -17.11 26.86
N LEU A 337 -63.73 -17.58 28.10
CA LEU A 337 -63.42 -16.77 29.27
C LEU A 337 -61.95 -16.32 29.23
N TYR A 338 -61.64 -15.16 28.65
CA TYR A 338 -60.36 -14.48 28.91
C TYR A 338 -60.47 -13.65 30.18
N GLY A 339 -59.95 -14.20 31.29
CA GLY A 339 -59.75 -13.48 32.54
C GLY A 339 -58.50 -12.61 32.47
N VAL A 340 -58.67 -11.28 32.54
CA VAL A 340 -57.55 -10.35 32.73
C VAL A 340 -57.19 -10.34 34.22
N PHE A 341 -56.08 -11.00 34.57
CA PHE A 341 -55.50 -10.90 35.91
C PHE A 341 -54.58 -9.67 35.97
N VAL A 342 -55.00 -8.65 36.72
CA VAL A 342 -54.13 -7.51 37.07
C VAL A 342 -53.27 -7.93 38.25
N LEU A 343 -52.07 -8.46 37.98
CA LEU A 343 -51.11 -8.81 39.02
C LEU A 343 -50.28 -7.56 39.38
N CYS A 344 -50.37 -7.14 40.64
CA CYS A 344 -49.54 -6.06 41.17
C CYS A 344 -48.16 -6.58 41.56
N GLY A 345 -47.15 -6.31 40.73
CA GLY A 345 -45.72 -6.33 41.06
C GLY A 345 -45.14 -7.66 41.58
N LYS A 346 -45.38 -7.97 42.86
CA LYS A 346 -44.84 -9.18 43.52
C LYS A 346 -45.49 -10.46 43.00
N ASP A 347 -46.79 -10.43 42.74
CA ASP A 347 -47.54 -11.62 42.32
C ASP A 347 -47.22 -12.02 40.86
N PHE A 348 -46.75 -11.06 40.04
CA PHE A 348 -46.32 -11.32 38.66
C PHE A 348 -44.99 -12.09 38.58
N ILE A 349 -44.05 -11.79 39.48
CA ILE A 349 -42.74 -12.46 39.52
C ILE A 349 -42.86 -13.91 40.01
N ASP A 350 -43.73 -14.16 40.98
CA ASP A 350 -43.97 -15.52 41.47
C ASP A 350 -44.75 -16.36 40.46
N ALA A 351 -45.69 -15.77 39.70
CA ALA A 351 -46.35 -16.46 38.60
C ALA A 351 -45.37 -16.86 37.47
N LEU A 352 -44.44 -15.98 37.09
CA LEU A 352 -43.43 -16.27 36.05
C LEU A 352 -42.42 -17.35 36.44
N LYS A 353 -42.13 -17.51 37.73
CA LYS A 353 -41.26 -18.60 38.22
C LYS A 353 -41.94 -19.97 38.09
N ASN A 354 -43.26 -20.03 38.25
CA ASN A 354 -44.02 -21.28 38.16
C ASN A 354 -44.31 -21.72 36.71
N VAL A 355 -44.09 -20.85 35.71
CA VAL A 355 -44.31 -21.17 34.28
C VAL A 355 -43.04 -21.71 33.59
N LYS A 356 -41.87 -21.62 34.24
CA LYS A 356 -40.60 -22.09 33.68
C LYS A 356 -40.53 -23.59 33.39
N ASP A 357 -41.40 -24.39 34.01
CA ASP A 357 -41.42 -25.85 33.83
C ASP A 357 -42.27 -26.31 32.63
N VAL A 358 -42.89 -25.39 31.86
CA VAL A 358 -43.80 -25.72 30.74
C VAL A 358 -43.15 -25.50 29.35
N TRP A 359 -41.91 -25.01 29.28
CA TRP A 359 -41.22 -24.73 28.00
C TRP A 359 -39.99 -25.63 27.75
N GLN A 360 -40.05 -26.88 28.21
CA GLN A 360 -39.16 -27.94 27.75
C GLN A 360 -39.98 -29.12 27.22
N GLU A 361 -40.51 -28.96 26.01
CA GLU A 361 -40.72 -30.04 25.03
C GLU A 361 -40.45 -29.52 23.62
#